data_AF-A0A510JA08-F1
#
_entry.id   AF-A0A510JA08-F1
#
_cell.length_a   1.000
_cell.length_b   1.000
_cell.length_c   1.000
_cell.angle_alpha   90.00
_cell.angle_beta   90.00
_cell.angle_gamma   90.00
#
_symmetry.space_group_name_H-M   'P 1'
#
loop_
_entity.id
_entity.type
_entity.pdbx_description
1 polymer ?
#
loop_
_entity_poly.entity_id
_entity_poly.type
_entity_poly.pdbx_seq_one_letter_code
_entity_poly.pdbx_strand_id
1 'polypeptide(L)'
;MSIRRKALLINIFMIIGLSILLGIVIFIMFFVLQKEYSIIDYLLFAGVFLIIDRIITKIQKKMWFRLYSKYMNVLNEELDPEKFIKLTESEYSENRNRRYRNYMRMNFCAGYSSLGEFEKAYEYLSEIDFSKRNAFRKQDMIMYYFNKALLLDSLEREEEAKEVYEKNLLNEKKKFTNNKKINEINALIDSLEGFLFYKDDNEKMIEILSKILREIKVKRYVIAMKHELAVCKERIGEIKEAKSLYEEVVREGNKLYIVNEARKKLEILS
;
A
#
# COMPACT_ATOMS: atom_id res chain seq x y z
N MET A 1 -8.18 -18.21 4.87
CA MET A 1 -7.97 -18.44 3.42
C MET A 1 -7.40 -17.16 2.81
N SER A 2 -6.18 -17.26 2.28
CA SER A 2 -5.45 -16.14 1.68
C SER A 2 -6.21 -15.45 0.52
N ILE A 3 -5.96 -14.16 0.31
CA ILE A 3 -6.33 -13.36 -0.86
C ILE A 3 -5.98 -14.13 -2.13
N ARG A 4 -4.77 -14.70 -2.18
CA ARG A 4 -4.34 -15.45 -3.36
C ARG A 4 -5.16 -16.71 -3.56
N ARG A 5 -5.48 -17.50 -2.53
CA ARG A 5 -6.35 -18.68 -2.68
C ARG A 5 -7.75 -18.29 -3.16
N LYS A 6 -8.33 -17.21 -2.61
CA LYS A 6 -9.61 -16.67 -3.09
C LYS A 6 -9.53 -16.26 -4.56
N ALA A 7 -8.48 -15.54 -4.96
CA ALA A 7 -8.26 -15.15 -6.34
C ALA A 7 -8.01 -16.36 -7.27
N LEU A 8 -7.29 -17.37 -6.79
CA LEU A 8 -7.01 -18.60 -7.53
C LEU A 8 -8.30 -19.38 -7.79
N LEU A 9 -9.15 -19.58 -6.77
CA LEU A 9 -10.44 -20.25 -6.93
C LEU A 9 -11.30 -19.55 -7.97
N ILE A 10 -11.40 -18.22 -7.87
CA ILE A 10 -12.17 -17.41 -8.82
C ILE A 10 -11.57 -17.53 -10.24
N ASN A 11 -10.24 -17.49 -10.37
CA ASN A 11 -9.58 -17.69 -11.65
C ASN A 11 -9.86 -19.09 -12.22
N ILE A 12 -9.84 -20.14 -11.40
CA ILE A 12 -10.17 -21.50 -11.82
C ILE A 12 -11.61 -21.57 -12.33
N PHE A 13 -12.59 -21.02 -11.60
CA PHE A 13 -13.98 -20.96 -12.04
C PHE A 13 -14.14 -20.21 -13.37
N MET A 14 -13.43 -19.10 -13.55
CA MET A 14 -13.47 -18.35 -14.83
C MET A 14 -12.78 -19.10 -15.97
N ILE A 15 -11.65 -19.77 -15.72
CA ILE A 15 -10.96 -20.59 -16.73
C ILE A 15 -11.87 -21.72 -17.17
N ILE A 16 -12.50 -22.43 -16.22
CA ILE A 16 -13.47 -23.50 -16.53
C ILE A 16 -14.61 -22.94 -17.41
N GLY A 17 -15.19 -21.80 -17.03
CA GLY A 17 -16.21 -21.12 -17.84
C GLY A 17 -15.74 -20.78 -19.26
N LEU A 18 -14.51 -20.27 -19.39
CA LEU A 18 -13.90 -19.94 -20.69
C LEU A 18 -13.62 -21.20 -21.52
N SER A 19 -13.14 -22.27 -20.91
CA SER A 19 -12.89 -23.55 -21.58
C SER A 19 -14.18 -24.17 -22.11
N ILE A 20 -15.29 -24.04 -21.36
CA ILE A 20 -16.63 -24.45 -21.83
C ILE A 20 -17.06 -23.61 -23.04
N LEU A 21 -16.95 -22.28 -22.96
CA LEU A 21 -17.25 -21.37 -24.07
C LEU A 21 -16.40 -21.67 -25.31
N LEU A 22 -15.09 -21.90 -25.14
CA LEU A 22 -14.19 -22.25 -26.22
C LEU A 22 -14.57 -23.60 -26.84
N GLY A 23 -14.94 -24.59 -26.02
CA GLY A 23 -15.44 -25.88 -26.50
C GLY A 23 -16.71 -25.72 -27.36
N ILE A 24 -17.64 -24.86 -26.94
CA ILE A 24 -18.85 -24.52 -27.72
C ILE A 24 -18.47 -23.84 -29.04
N VAL A 25 -17.52 -22.89 -29.03
CA VAL A 25 -17.06 -22.20 -30.26
C VAL A 25 -16.38 -23.18 -31.21
N ILE A 26 -15.50 -24.05 -30.73
CA ILE A 26 -14.83 -25.09 -31.55
C ILE A 26 -15.87 -26.05 -32.14
N PHE A 27 -16.86 -26.45 -31.34
CA PHE A 27 -17.95 -27.30 -31.81
C PHE A 27 -18.76 -26.61 -32.91
N ILE A 28 -19.14 -25.34 -32.74
CA ILE A 28 -19.82 -24.55 -33.78
C ILE A 28 -18.93 -24.41 -35.01
N MET A 29 -17.64 -24.11 -34.84
CA MET A 29 -16.67 -24.01 -35.94
C MET A 29 -16.54 -25.33 -36.71
N PHE A 30 -16.61 -26.49 -36.06
CA PHE A 30 -16.56 -27.79 -36.73
C PHE A 30 -17.72 -27.99 -37.72
N PHE A 31 -18.94 -27.58 -37.35
CA PHE A 31 -20.09 -27.61 -38.26
C PHE A 31 -20.06 -26.50 -39.32
N VAL A 32 -19.48 -25.35 -38.98
CA VAL A 32 -19.25 -24.23 -39.90
C VAL A 32 -18.21 -24.61 -40.97
N LEU A 33 -17.14 -25.32 -40.62
CA LEU A 33 -16.10 -25.80 -41.55
C LEU A 33 -16.62 -26.76 -42.63
N GLN A 34 -17.80 -27.36 -42.45
CA GLN A 34 -18.46 -28.15 -43.49
C GLN A 34 -19.11 -27.28 -44.58
N LYS A 35 -19.06 -25.94 -44.45
CA LYS A 35 -19.51 -24.97 -45.45
C LYS A 35 -18.34 -24.07 -45.88
N GLU A 36 -18.40 -23.56 -47.10
CA GLU A 36 -17.41 -22.59 -47.63
C GLU A 36 -17.64 -21.20 -47.01
N TYR A 37 -17.03 -20.95 -45.85
CA TYR A 37 -16.96 -19.61 -45.25
C TYR A 37 -15.73 -18.84 -45.72
N SER A 38 -15.84 -17.51 -45.77
CA SER A 38 -14.74 -16.63 -46.18
C SER A 38 -13.72 -16.48 -45.06
N ILE A 39 -12.47 -16.15 -45.41
CA ILE A 39 -11.43 -15.79 -44.43
C ILE A 39 -11.86 -14.65 -43.49
N ILE A 40 -12.77 -13.80 -43.94
CA ILE A 40 -13.35 -12.70 -43.18
C ILE A 40 -14.12 -13.21 -41.96
N ASP A 41 -14.84 -14.33 -42.08
CA ASP A 41 -15.64 -14.90 -40.99
C ASP A 41 -14.74 -15.37 -39.83
N TYR A 42 -13.61 -16.01 -40.15
CA TYR A 42 -12.62 -16.42 -39.16
C TYR A 42 -11.98 -15.22 -38.45
N LEU A 43 -11.71 -14.14 -39.18
CA LEU A 43 -11.19 -12.90 -38.58
C LEU A 43 -12.20 -12.26 -37.62
N LEU A 44 -13.49 -12.30 -37.96
CA LEU A 44 -14.56 -11.83 -37.07
C LEU A 44 -14.62 -12.66 -35.78
N PHE A 45 -14.54 -13.99 -35.86
CA PHE A 45 -14.50 -14.86 -34.66
C PHE A 45 -13.27 -14.58 -33.78
N ALA A 46 -12.09 -14.43 -34.38
CA ALA A 46 -10.87 -14.07 -33.64
C ALA A 46 -11.00 -12.71 -32.95
N GLY A 47 -11.61 -11.72 -33.61
CA GLY A 47 -11.91 -10.41 -33.03
C GLY A 47 -12.82 -10.49 -31.80
N VAL A 48 -13.89 -11.29 -31.87
CA VAL A 48 -14.80 -11.52 -30.73
C VAL A 48 -14.06 -12.15 -29.54
N PHE A 49 -13.21 -13.15 -29.79
CA PHE A 49 -12.43 -13.81 -28.73
C PHE A 49 -11.49 -12.83 -28.00
N LEU A 50 -10.78 -11.97 -28.74
CA LEU A 50 -9.90 -10.95 -28.16
C LEU A 50 -10.66 -9.93 -27.29
N ILE A 51 -11.89 -9.58 -27.68
CA ILE A 51 -12.75 -8.69 -26.89
C ILE A 51 -13.15 -9.37 -25.58
N ILE A 52 -13.56 -10.64 -25.62
CA ILE A 52 -13.94 -11.42 -24.43
C ILE A 52 -12.75 -11.54 -23.47
N ASP A 53 -11.56 -11.91 -23.97
CA ASP A 53 -10.34 -12.01 -23.15
C ASP A 53 -10.00 -10.69 -22.45
N ARG A 54 -10.12 -9.57 -23.16
CA ARG A 54 -9.90 -8.23 -22.59
C ARG A 54 -10.90 -7.89 -21.49
N ILE A 55 -12.17 -8.29 -21.62
CA ILE A 55 -13.21 -8.11 -20.60
C ILE A 55 -12.88 -8.95 -19.36
N ILE A 56 -12.53 -10.21 -19.54
CA ILE A 56 -12.21 -11.13 -18.43
C ILE A 56 -10.98 -10.66 -17.68
N THR A 57 -9.93 -10.24 -18.39
CA THR A 57 -8.73 -9.66 -17.77
C THR A 57 -9.06 -8.41 -16.94
N LYS A 58 -10.00 -7.56 -17.39
CA LYS A 58 -10.47 -6.41 -16.61
C LYS A 58 -11.21 -6.84 -15.33
N ILE A 59 -12.08 -7.84 -15.43
CA ILE A 59 -12.83 -8.38 -14.28
C ILE A 59 -11.86 -8.96 -13.25
N GLN A 60 -10.91 -9.80 -13.69
CA GLN A 60 -9.86 -10.38 -12.85
C GLN A 60 -9.08 -9.30 -12.08
N LYS A 61 -8.60 -8.26 -12.77
CA LYS A 61 -7.89 -7.14 -12.15
C LYS A 61 -8.75 -6.42 -11.12
N LYS A 62 -10.02 -6.14 -11.43
CA LYS A 62 -10.96 -5.47 -10.52
C LYS A 62 -11.23 -6.30 -9.27
N MET A 63 -11.37 -7.62 -9.42
CA MET A 63 -11.57 -8.53 -8.30
C MET A 63 -10.34 -8.65 -7.41
N TRP A 64 -9.16 -8.81 -8.02
CA TRP A 64 -7.91 -8.84 -7.28
C TRP A 64 -7.71 -7.55 -6.48
N PHE A 65 -7.98 -6.40 -7.10
CA PHE A 65 -7.94 -5.10 -6.42
C PHE A 65 -8.92 -5.04 -5.24
N ARG A 66 -10.15 -5.54 -5.38
CA ARG A 66 -11.13 -5.59 -4.28
C ARG A 66 -10.66 -6.47 -3.12
N LEU A 67 -10.12 -7.66 -3.41
CA LEU A 67 -9.63 -8.56 -2.37
C LEU A 67 -8.42 -7.95 -1.65
N TYR A 68 -7.49 -7.36 -2.41
CA TYR A 68 -6.33 -6.68 -1.85
C TYR A 68 -6.72 -5.45 -1.03
N SER A 69 -7.68 -4.65 -1.51
CA SER A 69 -8.22 -3.52 -0.75
C SER A 69 -8.86 -3.96 0.56
N LYS A 70 -9.67 -5.03 0.57
CA LYS A 70 -10.22 -5.57 1.83
C LYS A 70 -9.15 -5.98 2.82
N TYR A 71 -8.05 -6.57 2.34
CA TYR A 71 -6.91 -6.89 3.17
C TYR A 71 -6.19 -5.65 3.70
N MET A 72 -5.91 -4.66 2.85
CA MET A 72 -5.29 -3.40 3.28
C MET A 72 -6.16 -2.60 4.25
N ASN A 73 -7.49 -2.69 4.13
CA ASN A 73 -8.43 -2.01 5.03
C ASN A 73 -8.34 -2.52 6.47
N VAL A 74 -7.86 -3.74 6.71
CA VAL A 74 -7.59 -4.20 8.08
C VAL A 74 -6.59 -3.28 8.78
N LEU A 75 -5.57 -2.83 8.06
CA LEU A 75 -4.59 -1.89 8.61
C LEU A 75 -5.03 -0.43 8.46
N ASN A 76 -5.61 -0.07 7.31
CA ASN A 76 -5.88 1.31 6.97
C ASN A 76 -7.17 1.89 7.55
N GLU A 77 -8.18 1.06 7.80
CA GLU A 77 -9.52 1.47 8.22
C GLU A 77 -9.93 0.86 9.57
N GLU A 78 -9.75 -0.46 9.73
CA GLU A 78 -9.98 -1.14 11.01
C GLU A 78 -8.89 -0.81 12.04
N LEU A 79 -7.71 -0.37 11.56
CA LEU A 79 -6.57 0.01 12.39
C LEU A 79 -6.19 -1.11 13.37
N ASP A 80 -6.14 -2.35 12.86
CA ASP A 80 -5.75 -3.56 13.61
C ASP A 80 -4.46 -4.15 13.00
N PRO A 81 -3.28 -3.67 13.46
CA PRO A 81 -2.00 -4.15 12.94
C PRO A 81 -1.75 -5.63 13.20
N GLU A 82 -2.17 -6.16 14.36
CA GLU A 82 -1.98 -7.57 14.73
C GLU A 82 -2.70 -8.50 13.74
N LYS A 83 -3.97 -8.19 13.47
CA LYS A 83 -4.77 -8.94 12.49
C LYS A 83 -4.17 -8.82 11.09
N PHE A 84 -3.69 -7.64 10.71
CA PHE A 84 -3.03 -7.44 9.42
C PHE A 84 -1.74 -8.25 9.28
N ILE A 85 -0.89 -8.28 10.31
CA ILE A 85 0.34 -9.07 10.34
C ILE A 85 0.01 -10.56 10.20
N LYS A 86 -0.98 -11.06 10.94
CA LYS A 86 -1.42 -12.46 10.84
C LYS A 86 -1.90 -12.85 9.44
N LEU A 87 -2.64 -11.96 8.78
CA LEU A 87 -3.05 -12.16 7.39
C LEU A 87 -1.85 -12.15 6.44
N THR A 88 -0.91 -11.23 6.66
CA THR A 88 0.33 -11.11 5.87
C THR A 88 1.20 -12.37 6.00
N GLU A 89 1.30 -12.95 7.18
CA GLU A 89 2.01 -14.22 7.42
C GLU A 89 1.38 -15.39 6.65
N SER A 90 0.05 -15.46 6.61
CA SER A 90 -0.65 -16.45 5.78
C SER A 90 -0.35 -16.24 4.28
N GLU A 91 -0.33 -15.01 3.78
CA GLU A 91 0.04 -14.75 2.38
C GLU A 91 1.52 -15.07 2.07
N TYR A 92 2.41 -14.78 3.02
CA TYR A 92 3.86 -14.95 2.88
C TYR A 92 4.27 -16.41 2.88
N SER A 93 3.78 -17.20 3.86
CA SER A 93 4.11 -18.61 4.04
C SER A 93 3.54 -19.50 2.92
N GLU A 94 2.34 -19.19 2.42
CA GLU A 94 1.68 -19.97 1.38
C GLU A 94 2.25 -19.75 -0.03
N ASN A 95 3.14 -18.76 -0.22
CA ASN A 95 3.52 -18.29 -1.55
C ASN A 95 5.03 -18.32 -1.78
N ARG A 96 5.48 -19.10 -2.75
CA ARG A 96 6.90 -19.21 -3.10
C ARG A 96 7.38 -18.13 -4.08
N ASN A 97 6.48 -17.33 -4.67
CA ASN A 97 6.88 -16.28 -5.60
C ASN A 97 7.62 -15.16 -4.85
N ARG A 98 8.88 -14.95 -5.21
CA ARG A 98 9.74 -14.00 -4.52
C ARG A 98 9.25 -12.56 -4.58
N ARG A 99 8.88 -12.06 -5.77
CA ARG A 99 8.36 -10.68 -5.91
C ARG A 99 7.14 -10.48 -5.02
N TYR A 100 6.27 -11.48 -4.97
CA TYR A 100 5.12 -11.45 -4.08
C TYR A 100 5.52 -11.41 -2.60
N ARG A 101 6.47 -12.26 -2.18
CA ARG A 101 7.01 -12.23 -0.81
C ARG A 101 7.66 -10.89 -0.46
N ASN A 102 8.30 -10.21 -1.41
CA ASN A 102 8.82 -8.87 -1.20
C ASN A 102 7.71 -7.85 -0.94
N TYR A 103 6.55 -7.94 -1.60
CA TYR A 103 5.39 -7.10 -1.24
C TYR A 103 4.87 -7.44 0.16
N MET A 104 4.88 -8.72 0.56
CA MET A 104 4.49 -9.10 1.92
C MET A 104 5.49 -8.57 2.96
N ARG A 105 6.79 -8.51 2.65
CA ARG A 105 7.79 -7.83 3.51
C ARG A 105 7.50 -6.35 3.69
N MET A 106 7.11 -5.64 2.62
CA MET A 106 6.64 -4.24 2.76
C MET A 106 5.40 -4.14 3.63
N ASN A 107 4.50 -5.11 3.56
CA ASN A 107 3.31 -5.14 4.40
C ASN A 107 3.65 -5.48 5.86
N PHE A 108 4.58 -6.40 6.12
CA PHE A 108 5.09 -6.63 7.48
C PHE A 108 5.69 -5.36 8.06
N CYS A 109 6.52 -4.65 7.29
CA CYS A 109 7.02 -3.33 7.66
C CYS A 109 5.86 -2.40 8.06
N ALA A 110 4.85 -2.23 7.22
CA ALA A 110 3.71 -1.38 7.53
C ALA A 110 2.94 -1.82 8.80
N GLY A 111 2.78 -3.12 9.01
CA GLY A 111 2.11 -3.70 10.17
C GLY A 111 2.90 -3.47 11.46
N TYR A 112 4.18 -3.87 11.49
CA TYR A 112 5.04 -3.74 12.67
C TYR A 112 5.33 -2.28 13.02
N SER A 113 5.53 -1.39 12.04
CA SER A 113 5.63 0.06 12.30
C SER A 113 4.35 0.60 12.95
N SER A 114 3.18 0.07 12.59
CA SER A 114 1.91 0.50 13.20
C SER A 114 1.71 -0.03 14.63
N LEU A 115 2.51 -1.01 15.06
CA LEU A 115 2.64 -1.48 16.45
C LEU A 115 3.78 -0.79 17.21
N GLY A 116 4.56 0.08 16.57
CA GLY A 116 5.76 0.67 17.17
C GLY A 116 6.96 -0.30 17.25
N GLU A 117 6.88 -1.48 16.60
CA GLU A 117 7.98 -2.45 16.51
C GLU A 117 8.91 -2.07 15.32
N PHE A 118 9.60 -0.93 15.42
CA PHE A 118 10.34 -0.33 14.29
C PHE A 118 11.55 -1.17 13.84
N GLU A 119 12.29 -1.77 14.75
CA GLU A 119 13.45 -2.62 14.44
C GLU A 119 13.02 -3.83 13.61
N LYS A 120 11.92 -4.47 14.03
CA LYS A 120 11.36 -5.62 13.33
C LYS A 120 10.79 -5.24 11.97
N ALA A 121 10.12 -4.09 11.89
CA ALA A 121 9.67 -3.55 10.62
C ALA A 121 10.84 -3.30 9.65
N TYR A 122 11.96 -2.77 10.17
CA TYR A 122 13.19 -2.53 9.41
C TYR A 122 13.85 -3.84 8.96
N GLU A 123 13.90 -4.85 9.83
CA GLU A 123 14.44 -6.19 9.51
C GLU A 123 13.76 -6.76 8.25
N TYR A 124 12.42 -6.85 8.24
CA TYR A 124 11.67 -7.34 7.09
C TYR A 124 11.95 -6.56 5.80
N LEU A 125 12.13 -5.24 5.91
CA LEU A 125 12.43 -4.39 4.77
C LEU A 125 13.86 -4.63 4.25
N SER A 126 14.82 -4.82 5.17
CA SER A 126 16.24 -5.05 4.85
C SER A 126 16.51 -6.40 4.17
N GLU A 127 15.67 -7.42 4.42
CA GLU A 127 15.75 -8.73 3.75
C GLU A 127 15.40 -8.71 2.26
N ILE A 128 14.93 -7.57 1.73
CA ILE A 128 14.58 -7.45 0.32
C ILE A 128 15.89 -7.37 -0.48
N ASP A 129 16.27 -8.52 -1.05
CA ASP A 129 17.43 -8.58 -1.95
C ASP A 129 17.08 -8.03 -3.35
N PHE A 130 17.74 -6.93 -3.72
CA PHE A 130 17.59 -6.24 -5.01
C PHE A 130 18.53 -6.73 -6.11
N SER A 131 19.52 -7.57 -5.79
CA SER A 131 20.50 -8.08 -6.76
C SER A 131 19.86 -8.97 -7.84
N LYS A 132 18.70 -9.58 -7.53
CA LYS A 132 18.03 -10.50 -8.46
C LYS A 132 16.98 -9.77 -9.28
N ARG A 133 16.89 -10.13 -10.57
CA ARG A 133 15.89 -9.58 -11.50
C ARG A 133 14.49 -9.66 -10.88
N ASN A 134 13.68 -8.64 -11.12
CA ASN A 134 12.25 -8.60 -10.76
C ASN A 134 11.91 -8.49 -9.26
N ALA A 135 12.81 -8.01 -8.38
CA ALA A 135 12.52 -7.79 -6.96
C ALA A 135 11.22 -7.00 -6.70
N PHE A 136 11.01 -5.92 -7.46
CA PHE A 136 9.76 -5.14 -7.52
C PHE A 136 9.44 -4.72 -8.96
N ARG A 137 8.30 -4.05 -9.15
CA ARG A 137 8.15 -3.14 -10.31
C ARG A 137 8.90 -1.85 -9.98
N LYS A 138 9.45 -1.19 -11.00
CA LYS A 138 10.28 0.02 -10.82
C LYS A 138 9.59 1.09 -9.96
N GLN A 139 8.32 1.38 -10.24
CA GLN A 139 7.54 2.37 -9.49
C GLN A 139 7.32 2.02 -8.01
N ASP A 140 7.33 0.73 -7.65
CA ASP A 140 7.11 0.30 -6.25
C ASP A 140 8.35 0.52 -5.38
N MET A 141 9.51 0.79 -6.01
CA MET A 141 10.74 1.20 -5.31
C MET A 141 10.54 2.50 -4.51
N ILE A 142 9.66 3.39 -4.98
CA ILE A 142 9.36 4.65 -4.29
C ILE A 142 8.81 4.35 -2.89
N MET A 143 7.83 3.45 -2.78
CA MET A 143 7.27 3.07 -1.49
C MET A 143 8.27 2.32 -0.61
N TYR A 144 9.18 1.53 -1.19
CA TYR A 144 10.25 0.89 -0.44
C TYR A 144 11.19 1.94 0.21
N TYR A 145 11.68 2.90 -0.58
CA TYR A 145 12.60 3.92 -0.06
C TYR A 145 11.91 4.88 0.91
N PHE A 146 10.64 5.22 0.67
CA PHE A 146 9.82 5.97 1.61
C PHE A 146 9.74 5.27 2.97
N ASN A 147 9.33 4.00 2.99
CA ASN A 147 9.25 3.23 4.23
C ASN A 147 10.62 3.08 4.91
N LYS A 148 11.70 2.90 4.13
CA LYS A 148 13.05 2.78 4.67
C LYS A 148 13.49 4.06 5.37
N ALA A 149 13.34 5.22 4.73
CA ALA A 149 13.72 6.50 5.31
C ALA A 149 12.90 6.80 6.56
N LEU A 150 11.58 6.60 6.51
CA LEU A 150 10.71 6.79 7.68
C LEU A 150 11.12 5.90 8.86
N LEU A 151 11.45 4.62 8.62
CA LEU A 151 11.91 3.71 9.67
C LEU A 151 13.27 4.08 10.22
N LEU A 152 14.21 4.53 9.38
CA LEU A 152 15.51 4.99 9.85
C LEU A 152 15.36 6.19 10.77
N ASP A 153 14.49 7.14 10.40
CA ASP A 153 14.16 8.30 11.23
C ASP A 153 13.55 7.86 12.58
N SER A 154 12.57 6.95 12.56
CA SER A 154 11.98 6.39 13.79
C SER A 154 12.96 5.60 14.67
N LEU A 155 14.08 5.14 14.11
CA LEU A 155 15.17 4.45 14.81
C LEU A 155 16.32 5.40 15.17
N GLU A 156 16.11 6.71 15.12
CA GLU A 156 17.09 7.76 15.44
C GLU A 156 18.35 7.73 14.53
N ARG A 157 18.21 7.19 13.31
CA ARG A 157 19.27 7.12 12.28
C ARG A 157 19.06 8.18 11.21
N GLU A 158 18.99 9.42 11.64
CA GLU A 158 18.57 10.58 10.83
C GLU A 158 19.42 10.80 9.57
N GLU A 159 20.75 10.74 9.68
CA GLU A 159 21.65 10.96 8.54
C GLU A 159 21.47 9.88 7.46
N GLU A 160 21.27 8.63 7.86
CA GLU A 160 20.96 7.55 6.92
C GLU A 160 19.57 7.72 6.30
N ALA A 161 18.59 8.21 7.06
CA ALA A 161 17.25 8.49 6.58
C ALA A 161 17.26 9.59 5.49
N LYS A 162 17.98 10.68 5.74
CA LYS A 162 18.21 11.78 4.79
C LYS A 162 18.92 11.29 3.53
N GLU A 163 19.95 10.47 3.68
CA GLU A 163 20.65 9.90 2.53
C GLU A 163 19.71 9.05 1.65
N VAL A 164 18.90 8.17 2.26
CA VAL A 164 17.92 7.36 1.52
C VAL A 164 16.87 8.25 0.84
N TYR A 165 16.39 9.30 1.50
CA TYR A 165 15.44 10.25 0.92
C TYR A 165 16.02 10.94 -0.32
N GLU A 166 17.19 11.57 -0.19
CA GLU A 166 17.79 12.39 -1.25
C GLU A 166 18.33 11.55 -2.40
N LYS A 167 19.13 10.51 -2.09
CA LYS A 167 19.84 9.72 -3.11
C LYS A 167 18.98 8.65 -3.75
N ASN A 168 18.00 8.10 -3.03
CA ASN A 168 17.18 7.00 -3.54
C ASN A 168 15.75 7.42 -3.84
N LEU A 169 15.01 7.96 -2.87
CA LEU A 169 13.57 8.23 -3.03
C LEU A 169 13.31 9.29 -4.10
N LEU A 170 13.95 10.45 -4.00
CA LEU A 170 13.76 11.54 -4.96
C LEU A 170 14.20 11.14 -6.38
N ASN A 171 15.30 10.40 -6.49
CA ASN A 171 15.80 9.92 -7.78
C ASN A 171 14.87 8.88 -8.43
N GLU A 172 14.25 7.99 -7.65
CA GLU A 172 13.22 7.10 -8.18
C GLU A 172 11.95 7.87 -8.57
N LYS A 173 11.51 8.83 -7.75
CA LYS A 173 10.32 9.67 -8.03
C LYS A 173 10.46 10.43 -9.36
N LYS A 174 11.63 11.00 -9.65
CA LYS A 174 11.92 11.73 -10.91
C LYS A 174 11.68 10.88 -12.17
N LYS A 175 11.75 9.55 -12.09
CA LYS A 175 11.49 8.66 -13.24
C LYS A 175 10.00 8.54 -13.59
N PHE A 176 9.10 9.09 -12.76
CA PHE A 176 7.65 8.90 -12.87
C PHE A 176 6.85 10.21 -12.72
N THR A 177 7.42 11.36 -13.07
CA THR A 177 6.83 12.71 -12.88
C THR A 177 5.43 12.89 -13.47
N ASN A 178 5.08 12.16 -14.53
CA ASN A 178 3.75 12.23 -15.18
C ASN A 178 2.80 11.09 -14.76
N ASN A 179 3.13 10.32 -13.73
CA ASN A 179 2.31 9.19 -13.28
C ASN A 179 1.32 9.61 -12.18
N LYS A 180 0.03 9.71 -12.53
CA LYS A 180 -1.05 10.09 -11.59
C LYS A 180 -1.03 9.30 -10.28
N LYS A 181 -0.72 8.00 -10.31
CA LYS A 181 -0.67 7.16 -9.09
C LYS A 181 0.50 7.49 -8.18
N ILE A 182 1.61 7.98 -8.75
CA ILE A 182 2.75 8.46 -7.95
C ILE A 182 2.43 9.84 -7.38
N ASN A 183 1.64 10.65 -8.09
CA ASN A 183 1.20 11.93 -7.54
C ASN A 183 0.29 11.77 -6.31
N GLU A 184 -0.47 10.67 -6.23
CA GLU A 184 -1.29 10.34 -5.05
C GLU A 184 -0.49 10.07 -3.77
N ILE A 185 0.83 9.78 -3.88
CA ILE A 185 1.71 9.60 -2.70
C ILE A 185 2.56 10.84 -2.40
N ASN A 186 2.40 11.94 -3.12
CA ASN A 186 3.18 13.16 -2.88
C ASN A 186 2.96 13.70 -1.47
N ALA A 187 1.71 13.76 -0.98
CA ALA A 187 1.42 14.21 0.37
C ALA A 187 2.17 13.40 1.44
N LEU A 188 2.38 12.10 1.23
CA LEU A 188 3.19 11.27 2.12
C LEU A 188 4.68 11.62 2.03
N ILE A 189 5.19 11.78 0.81
CA ILE A 189 6.60 12.16 0.60
C ILE A 189 6.88 13.53 1.23
N ASP A 190 5.96 14.48 1.09
CA ASP A 190 6.03 15.81 1.70
C ASP A 190 6.01 15.72 3.25
N SER A 191 5.25 14.80 3.85
CA SER A 191 5.34 14.58 5.32
C SER A 191 6.71 14.07 5.74
N LEU A 192 7.30 13.14 4.97
CA LEU A 192 8.62 12.61 5.28
C LEU A 192 9.70 13.69 5.15
N GLU A 193 9.60 14.56 4.14
CA GLU A 193 10.47 15.74 4.04
C GLU A 193 10.32 16.65 5.27
N GLY A 194 9.09 16.87 5.71
CA GLY A 194 8.77 17.50 7.00
C GLY A 194 9.58 16.90 8.14
N PHE A 195 9.41 15.61 8.39
CA PHE A 195 10.07 14.91 9.50
C PHE A 195 11.59 14.95 9.42
N LEU A 196 12.17 14.83 8.22
CA LEU A 196 13.62 14.78 8.07
C LEU A 196 14.32 16.14 8.17
N PHE A 197 13.66 17.23 7.78
CA PHE A 197 14.32 18.54 7.63
C PHE A 197 13.74 19.65 8.49
N TYR A 198 12.52 19.48 9.01
CA TYR A 198 11.81 20.51 9.73
C TYR A 198 11.34 20.04 11.13
N LYS A 199 11.83 18.91 11.65
CA LYS A 199 11.39 18.36 12.96
C LYS A 199 11.51 19.34 14.14
N ASP A 200 12.48 20.26 14.07
CA ASP A 200 12.76 21.25 15.11
C ASP A 200 12.04 22.59 14.87
N ASP A 201 11.46 22.77 13.67
CA ASP A 201 10.64 23.92 13.30
C ASP A 201 9.15 23.55 13.41
N ASN A 202 8.61 23.68 14.63
CA ASN A 202 7.23 23.30 14.92
C ASN A 202 6.20 24.10 14.10
N GLU A 203 6.45 25.38 13.82
CA GLU A 203 5.54 26.20 13.01
C GLU A 203 5.47 25.68 11.57
N LYS A 204 6.64 25.38 10.99
CA LYS A 204 6.70 24.81 9.64
C LYS A 204 6.07 23.43 9.58
N MET A 205 6.31 22.59 10.58
CA MET A 205 5.68 21.27 10.65
C MET A 205 4.16 21.35 10.78
N ILE A 206 3.63 22.29 11.57
CA ILE A 206 2.19 22.53 11.68
C ILE A 206 1.60 22.91 10.31
N GLU A 207 2.25 23.79 9.56
CA GLU A 207 1.83 24.18 8.21
C GLU A 207 1.77 22.96 7.27
N ILE A 208 2.84 22.17 7.23
CA ILE A 208 2.99 20.98 6.39
C ILE A 208 1.90 19.95 6.74
N LEU A 209 1.77 19.59 8.02
CA LEU A 209 0.81 18.60 8.49
C LEU A 209 -0.63 19.05 8.23
N SER A 210 -0.94 20.33 8.45
CA SER A 210 -2.27 20.90 8.18
C SER A 210 -2.63 20.90 6.69
N LYS A 211 -1.65 21.09 5.80
CA LYS A 211 -1.84 20.91 4.36
C LYS A 211 -2.11 19.44 4.03
N ILE A 212 -1.29 18.52 4.52
CA ILE A 212 -1.39 17.08 4.23
C ILE A 212 -2.72 16.50 4.71
N LEU A 213 -3.19 16.90 5.88
CA LEU A 213 -4.48 16.47 6.44
C LEU A 213 -5.69 16.86 5.58
N ARG A 214 -5.57 17.87 4.70
CA ARG A 214 -6.62 18.22 3.73
C ARG A 214 -6.63 17.33 2.49
N GLU A 215 -5.51 16.69 2.19
CA GLU A 215 -5.31 15.90 0.97
C GLU A 215 -5.45 14.39 1.22
N ILE A 216 -4.92 13.90 2.34
CA ILE A 216 -4.84 12.49 2.65
C ILE A 216 -6.18 11.94 3.15
N LYS A 217 -6.57 10.76 2.65
CA LYS A 217 -7.88 10.15 2.96
C LYS A 217 -7.80 8.81 3.68
N VAL A 218 -6.62 8.22 3.73
CA VAL A 218 -6.42 6.91 4.38
C VAL A 218 -6.44 7.14 5.88
N LYS A 219 -7.43 6.56 6.58
CA LYS A 219 -7.69 6.83 8.00
C LYS A 219 -6.44 6.61 8.86
N ARG A 220 -5.69 5.52 8.66
CA ARG A 220 -4.43 5.27 9.37
C ARG A 220 -3.44 6.45 9.28
N TYR A 221 -3.24 7.00 8.08
CA TYR A 221 -2.31 8.12 7.90
C TYR A 221 -2.87 9.41 8.49
N VAL A 222 -4.18 9.65 8.41
CA VAL A 222 -4.83 10.79 9.07
C VAL A 222 -4.57 10.75 10.58
N ILE A 223 -4.77 9.61 11.23
CA ILE A 223 -4.55 9.48 12.68
C ILE A 223 -3.07 9.69 13.03
N ALA A 224 -2.14 9.13 12.26
CA ALA A 224 -0.71 9.35 12.47
C ALA A 224 -0.34 10.85 12.33
N MET A 225 -0.81 11.52 11.28
CA MET A 225 -0.51 12.95 11.07
C MET A 225 -1.17 13.85 12.14
N LYS A 226 -2.34 13.46 12.67
CA LYS A 226 -2.96 14.16 13.81
C LYS A 226 -2.16 14.01 15.10
N HIS A 227 -1.59 12.83 15.34
CA HIS A 227 -0.69 12.62 16.47
C HIS A 227 0.52 13.56 16.36
N GLU A 228 1.21 13.58 15.22
CA GLU A 228 2.35 14.47 15.02
C GLU A 228 1.98 15.95 15.14
N LEU A 229 0.80 16.34 14.63
CA LEU A 229 0.31 17.71 14.77
C LEU A 229 0.07 18.08 16.24
N ALA A 230 -0.44 17.15 17.03
CA ALA A 230 -0.64 17.35 18.46
C ALA A 230 0.71 17.57 19.18
N VAL A 231 1.73 16.78 18.83
CA VAL A 231 3.10 16.93 19.38
C VAL A 231 3.67 18.31 19.06
N CYS A 232 3.56 18.78 17.81
CA CYS A 232 4.05 20.11 17.43
C CYS A 232 3.30 21.23 18.16
N LYS A 233 1.96 21.13 18.27
CA LYS A 233 1.13 22.12 18.97
C LYS A 233 1.41 22.16 20.48
N GLU A 234 1.66 21.01 21.10
CA GLU A 234 2.09 20.92 22.50
C GLU A 234 3.40 21.70 22.71
N ARG A 235 4.39 21.50 21.82
CA ARG A 235 5.72 22.15 21.92
C ARG A 235 5.67 23.67 21.81
N ILE A 236 4.72 24.23 21.07
CA ILE A 236 4.55 25.69 20.95
C ILE A 236 3.56 26.27 21.98
N GLY A 237 3.07 25.45 22.92
CA GLY A 237 2.18 25.90 23.99
C GLY A 237 0.70 25.99 23.62
N GLU A 238 0.29 25.50 22.45
CA GLU A 238 -1.12 25.40 22.04
C GLU A 238 -1.82 24.19 22.68
N ILE A 239 -1.76 24.11 24.01
CA ILE A 239 -2.14 22.93 24.79
C ILE A 239 -3.60 22.49 24.57
N LYS A 240 -4.53 23.43 24.41
CA LYS A 240 -5.95 23.11 24.18
C LYS A 240 -6.16 22.34 22.87
N GLU A 241 -5.51 22.78 21.80
CA GLU A 241 -5.61 22.14 20.49
C GLU A 241 -4.86 20.80 20.48
N ALA A 242 -3.68 20.74 21.11
CA ALA A 242 -2.94 19.50 21.28
C ALA A 242 -3.77 18.42 22.01
N LYS A 243 -4.43 18.78 23.13
CA LYS A 243 -5.33 17.87 23.86
C LYS A 243 -6.46 17.34 22.97
N SER A 244 -7.14 18.24 22.24
CA SER A 244 -8.23 17.86 21.34
C SER A 244 -7.79 16.84 20.27
N LEU A 245 -6.60 17.05 19.70
CA LEU A 245 -6.02 16.11 18.73
C LEU A 245 -5.64 14.78 19.36
N TYR A 246 -5.02 14.77 20.54
CA TYR A 246 -4.70 13.53 21.27
C TYR A 246 -5.97 12.75 21.61
N GLU A 247 -7.03 13.41 22.08
CA GLU A 247 -8.33 12.77 22.36
C GLU A 247 -8.93 12.11 21.12
N GLU A 248 -8.83 12.78 19.95
CA GLU A 248 -9.26 12.21 18.68
C GLU A 248 -8.43 10.99 18.28
N VAL A 249 -7.10 11.05 18.43
CA VAL A 249 -6.20 9.90 18.18
C VAL A 249 -6.60 8.72 19.07
N VAL A 250 -6.87 8.95 20.36
CA VAL A 250 -7.27 7.89 21.29
C VAL A 250 -8.62 7.29 20.92
N ARG A 251 -9.58 8.13 20.53
CA ARG A 251 -10.93 7.71 20.17
C ARG A 251 -10.96 6.92 18.86
N GLU A 252 -10.16 7.30 17.88
CA GLU A 252 -10.29 6.81 16.51
C GLU A 252 -9.16 5.89 16.06
N GLY A 253 -8.02 5.87 16.77
CA GLY A 253 -6.80 5.15 16.41
C GLY A 253 -6.78 3.65 16.74
N ASN A 254 -7.77 3.15 17.49
CA ASN A 254 -7.94 1.74 17.85
C ASN A 254 -6.67 1.08 18.44
N LYS A 255 -5.99 0.20 17.68
CA LYS A 255 -4.82 -0.57 18.13
C LYS A 255 -3.48 -0.03 17.63
N LEU A 256 -3.44 1.17 17.07
CA LEU A 256 -2.16 1.80 16.69
C LEU A 256 -1.35 2.16 17.93
N TYR A 257 -0.02 2.02 17.88
CA TYR A 257 0.84 2.29 19.04
C TYR A 257 0.72 3.74 19.56
N ILE A 258 0.57 4.71 18.64
CA ILE A 258 0.35 6.14 18.93
C ILE A 258 -0.88 6.41 19.81
N VAL A 259 -1.84 5.48 19.89
CA VAL A 259 -2.97 5.60 20.83
C VAL A 259 -2.48 5.56 22.27
N ASN A 260 -1.51 4.71 22.59
CA ASN A 260 -0.95 4.62 23.93
C ASN A 260 -0.05 5.82 24.25
N GLU A 261 0.65 6.35 23.26
CA GLU A 261 1.42 7.60 23.42
C GLU A 261 0.50 8.79 23.70
N ALA A 262 -0.57 8.95 22.90
CA ALA A 262 -1.57 10.00 23.10
C ALA A 262 -2.25 9.90 24.48
N ARG A 263 -2.56 8.69 24.97
CA ARG A 263 -3.11 8.49 26.33
C ARG A 263 -2.17 9.01 27.41
N LYS A 264 -0.89 8.62 27.36
CA LYS A 264 0.12 9.09 28.30
C LYS A 264 0.26 10.62 28.27
N LYS A 265 0.23 11.21 27.07
CA LYS A 265 0.24 12.67 26.91
C LYS A 265 -0.96 13.34 27.56
N LEU A 266 -2.17 12.80 27.39
CA LEU A 266 -3.37 13.34 28.03
C LEU A 266 -3.33 13.28 29.56
N GLU A 267 -2.76 12.22 30.14
CA GLU A 267 -2.56 12.08 31.60
C GLU A 267 -1.56 13.11 32.15
N ILE A 268 -0.53 13.47 31.38
CA ILE A 268 0.45 14.49 31.77
C ILE A 268 -0.14 15.89 31.65
N LEU A 269 -0.95 16.12 30.62
CA LEU A 269 -1.52 17.43 30.34
C LEU A 269 -2.77 17.71 31.18
N SER A 270 -3.41 16.71 31.80
CA SER A 270 -4.62 16.84 32.63
C SER A 270 -4.35 17.58 33.93
#